data_AF-A0A1C5ZPQ0-F1
#
_entry.id   AF-A0A1C5ZPQ0-F1
#
_cell.length_a   1.000
_cell.length_b   1.000
_cell.length_c   1.000
_cell.angle_alpha   90.00
_cell.angle_beta   90.00
_cell.angle_gamma   90.00
#
_symmetry.space_group_name_H-M   'P 1'
#
loop_
_entity.id
_entity.type
_entity.pdbx_description
1 polymer ?
#
loop_
_entity_poly.entity_id
_entity_poly.type
_entity_poly.pdbx_seq_one_letter_code
_entity_poly.pdbx_strand_id
1 'polypeptide(L)'
;MRRTKIICTMGPATDNEDVLRDLMLNGMDVARLNFSHGSHEEALERINRIKKVRDELNIPVAILLDTKGPEVRIKDFKEGKVELKEGQKFTLCTDDVVGDENQVSITYANLPNDVKVGSKILIDDGLIEMEVISVKNSKILCKVKNGGIVSNKKGVNVPNVALSMPYMSQKDIDDILFGIEQDVDFIAASFVRTADDIREIKTLLRDNGGRDIRIIAKIENAEGVDNIDDIIRETHGIMVARGDMGVEIDMHDLPVLQKSLIKKTYRAGKVVITATQMLDSMIRNPRPTRAEATDVANAIYDGTSAIMLSGETAIGKYPVETVKTMATIAERTENDIDYVKRLDRMNFDSRMDVTNAISHATCTTAHDLHAAAIIALTYSGGTAMQLSKFRPTCPIIAPTLSVKARRQLNLSWGVIPIMSETRKNTDELFDHAVECAQKTGLIKDGDLVVITGGAPMGVAGTTNIMKVHLVGHILVSGRGLDSINATANVCVATSYEELKKSFCDGDIVVTNNVTKNMIPILKKSAGIISEEVGEANNASVLAVALDIPVIVAAAGATKVLKSGTTITMDAKRGLVYSGMEEIN
;
A
#
# COMPACT_ATOMS: atom_id res chain seq x y z
N MET A 1 2.58 -7.44 10.97
CA MET A 1 2.93 -6.26 10.18
C MET A 1 1.80 -5.98 9.22
N ARG A 2 1.22 -4.78 9.32
CA ARG A 2 0.10 -4.35 8.48
C ARG A 2 0.38 -4.44 6.97
N ARG A 3 -0.61 -4.88 6.19
CA ARG A 3 -0.60 -4.94 4.72
C ARG A 3 -1.45 -3.85 4.07
N THR A 4 -2.65 -3.64 4.58
CA THR A 4 -3.63 -2.64 4.13
C THR A 4 -3.12 -1.26 4.48
N LYS A 5 -3.24 -0.34 3.52
CA LYS A 5 -2.72 1.02 3.65
C LYS A 5 -3.74 1.97 4.27
N ILE A 6 -3.30 3.00 4.95
CA ILE A 6 -4.16 4.01 5.57
C ILE A 6 -3.96 5.36 4.90
N ILE A 7 -5.07 5.95 4.46
CA ILE A 7 -5.12 7.32 3.94
C ILE A 7 -5.78 8.20 4.99
N CYS A 8 -5.13 9.31 5.34
CA CYS A 8 -5.68 10.28 6.28
C CYS A 8 -5.96 11.59 5.55
N THR A 9 -7.15 12.14 5.72
CA THR A 9 -7.47 13.47 5.22
C THR A 9 -6.89 14.53 6.14
N MET A 10 -6.15 15.47 5.55
CA MET A 10 -5.53 16.58 6.25
C MET A 10 -6.53 17.71 6.46
N GLY A 11 -6.44 18.38 7.60
CA GLY A 11 -7.30 19.50 7.95
C GLY A 11 -6.84 20.19 9.23
N PRO A 12 -7.68 21.07 9.82
CA PRO A 12 -7.35 21.81 11.04
C PRO A 12 -6.82 20.95 12.19
N ALA A 13 -7.34 19.74 12.37
CA ALA A 13 -6.89 18.84 13.44
C ALA A 13 -5.50 18.21 13.19
N THR A 14 -4.96 18.34 11.97
CA THR A 14 -3.64 17.82 11.56
C THR A 14 -2.66 18.92 11.16
N ASP A 15 -2.99 20.21 11.36
CA ASP A 15 -2.11 21.32 10.96
C ASP A 15 -0.91 21.50 11.90
N ASN A 16 -0.92 20.83 13.06
CA ASN A 16 0.21 20.75 13.99
C ASN A 16 1.22 19.66 13.54
N GLU A 17 2.52 20.00 13.49
CA GLU A 17 3.58 19.10 13.03
C GLU A 17 3.78 17.86 13.94
N ASP A 18 3.58 17.99 15.25
CA ASP A 18 3.69 16.86 16.18
C ASP A 18 2.57 15.85 15.98
N VAL A 19 1.34 16.36 15.77
CA VAL A 19 0.20 15.50 15.39
C VAL A 19 0.49 14.81 14.05
N LEU A 20 0.98 15.55 13.06
CA LEU A 20 1.33 14.99 11.76
C LEU A 20 2.40 13.88 11.87
N ARG A 21 3.44 14.11 12.69
CA ARG A 21 4.48 13.12 13.01
C ARG A 21 3.88 11.88 13.65
N ASP A 22 2.95 12.06 14.60
CA ASP A 22 2.26 10.95 15.24
C ASP A 22 1.37 10.17 14.25
N LEU A 23 0.64 10.84 13.36
CA LEU A 23 -0.15 10.16 12.32
C LEU A 23 0.75 9.29 11.43
N MET A 24 1.87 9.85 10.98
CA MET A 24 2.87 9.17 10.18
C MET A 24 3.44 7.93 10.86
N LEU A 25 3.91 8.07 12.11
CA LEU A 25 4.50 6.96 12.89
C LEU A 25 3.50 5.89 13.29
N ASN A 26 2.22 6.25 13.47
CA ASN A 26 1.15 5.31 13.80
C ASN A 26 0.47 4.70 12.56
N GLY A 27 1.02 4.99 11.38
CA GLY A 27 0.74 4.24 10.17
C GLY A 27 -0.11 4.97 9.15
N MET A 28 -0.07 6.29 9.05
CA MET A 28 -0.52 6.99 7.85
C MET A 28 0.43 6.68 6.69
N ASP A 29 -0.11 6.15 5.58
CA ASP A 29 0.65 5.86 4.36
C ASP A 29 0.52 6.96 3.31
N VAL A 30 -0.64 7.63 3.26
CA VAL A 30 -0.97 8.69 2.31
C VAL A 30 -1.71 9.83 3.00
N ALA A 31 -1.29 11.07 2.74
CA ALA A 31 -1.97 12.29 3.15
C ALA A 31 -2.90 12.77 2.02
N ARG A 32 -4.21 12.78 2.28
CA ARG A 32 -5.25 13.29 1.37
C ARG A 32 -5.50 14.78 1.62
N LEU A 33 -5.51 15.56 0.55
CA LEU A 33 -5.93 16.95 0.54
C LEU A 33 -7.23 17.07 -0.24
N ASN A 34 -8.30 17.54 0.41
CA ASN A 34 -9.62 17.66 -0.22
C ASN A 34 -9.82 19.08 -0.78
N PHE A 35 -9.86 19.21 -2.10
CA PHE A 35 -9.99 20.49 -2.80
C PHE A 35 -11.44 20.95 -3.02
N SER A 36 -12.41 20.20 -2.49
CA SER A 36 -13.79 20.68 -2.33
C SER A 36 -13.90 21.89 -1.39
N HIS A 37 -12.89 22.07 -0.53
CA HIS A 37 -12.78 23.15 0.45
C HIS A 37 -11.36 23.73 0.46
N GLY A 38 -11.21 24.93 1.03
CA GLY A 38 -9.91 25.59 1.17
C GLY A 38 -9.36 26.21 -0.12
N SER A 39 -8.34 27.05 0.05
CA SER A 39 -7.60 27.67 -1.05
C SER A 39 -6.33 26.88 -1.40
N HIS A 40 -5.73 27.17 -2.55
CA HIS A 40 -4.40 26.64 -2.90
C HIS A 40 -3.33 27.06 -1.90
N GLU A 41 -3.46 28.23 -1.28
CA GLU A 41 -2.54 28.72 -0.25
C GLU A 41 -2.56 27.82 1.00
N GLU A 42 -3.75 27.50 1.52
CA GLU A 42 -3.91 26.57 2.64
C GLU A 42 -3.39 25.16 2.29
N ALA A 43 -3.65 24.70 1.06
CA ALA A 43 -3.14 23.42 0.58
C ALA A 43 -1.61 23.40 0.50
N LEU A 44 -0.99 24.49 0.04
CA LEU A 44 0.46 24.63 -0.07
C LEU A 44 1.14 24.55 1.31
N GLU A 45 0.59 25.22 2.31
CA GLU A 45 1.11 25.13 3.69
C GLU A 45 1.11 23.69 4.20
N ARG A 46 0.00 22.96 4.00
CA ARG A 46 -0.12 21.55 4.38
C ARG A 46 0.86 20.67 3.62
N ILE A 47 1.00 20.86 2.31
CA ILE A 47 1.97 20.13 1.48
C ILE A 47 3.39 20.33 2.02
N ASN A 48 3.76 21.56 2.34
CA ASN A 48 5.09 21.88 2.87
C ASN A 48 5.34 21.20 4.22
N ARG A 49 4.36 21.22 5.14
CA ARG A 49 4.43 20.50 6.41
C ARG A 49 4.58 18.99 6.21
N ILE A 50 3.79 18.39 5.30
CA ILE A 50 3.88 16.96 4.96
C ILE A 50 5.26 16.61 4.43
N LYS A 51 5.78 17.36 3.45
CA LYS A 51 7.11 17.12 2.87
C LYS A 51 8.20 17.20 3.94
N LYS A 52 8.17 18.25 4.79
CA LYS A 52 9.12 18.43 5.88
C LYS A 52 9.14 17.24 6.85
N VAL A 53 8.00 16.88 7.44
CA VAL A 53 7.94 15.78 8.44
C VAL A 53 8.27 14.43 7.79
N ARG A 54 7.84 14.22 6.54
CA ARG A 54 8.17 13.01 5.76
C ARG A 54 9.69 12.85 5.61
N ASP A 55 10.38 13.94 5.28
CA ASP A 55 11.83 13.94 5.04
C ASP A 55 12.60 13.79 6.37
N GLU A 56 12.13 14.42 7.46
CA GLU A 56 12.67 14.23 8.83
C GLU A 56 12.60 12.76 9.30
N LEU A 57 11.47 12.09 9.02
CA LEU A 57 11.24 10.70 9.42
C LEU A 57 11.79 9.67 8.42
N ASN A 58 12.21 10.10 7.21
CA ASN A 58 12.62 9.24 6.09
C ASN A 58 11.61 8.12 5.75
N ILE A 59 10.31 8.45 5.79
CA ILE A 59 9.22 7.54 5.44
C ILE A 59 8.57 7.95 4.11
N PRO A 60 8.01 7.02 3.33
CA PRO A 60 7.53 7.32 1.98
C PRO A 60 6.06 7.75 1.95
N VAL A 61 5.64 8.66 2.83
CA VAL A 61 4.25 9.15 2.85
C VAL A 61 3.93 9.89 1.55
N ALA A 62 2.89 9.43 0.85
CA ALA A 62 2.45 10.01 -0.41
C ALA A 62 1.45 11.14 -0.20
N ILE A 63 1.31 12.02 -1.19
CA ILE A 63 0.29 13.09 -1.23
C ILE A 63 -0.76 12.75 -2.29
N LEU A 64 -2.03 12.77 -1.90
CA LEU A 64 -3.19 12.56 -2.76
C LEU A 64 -4.03 13.83 -2.80
N LEU A 65 -4.16 14.41 -3.99
CA LEU A 65 -5.05 15.53 -4.27
C LEU A 65 -6.44 14.98 -4.63
N ASP A 66 -7.47 15.30 -3.87
CA ASP A 66 -8.85 14.91 -4.17
C ASP A 66 -9.60 16.08 -4.78
N THR A 67 -9.93 15.94 -6.06
CA THR A 67 -10.64 16.95 -6.87
C THR A 67 -12.06 17.14 -6.40
N LYS A 68 -12.64 18.29 -6.69
CA LYS A 68 -14.03 18.57 -6.32
C LYS A 68 -15.00 17.82 -7.25
N GLY A 69 -14.69 17.83 -8.54
CA GLY A 69 -15.46 17.17 -9.58
C GLY A 69 -16.77 17.89 -9.96
N PRO A 70 -17.48 17.32 -10.95
CA PRO A 70 -18.71 17.87 -11.48
C PRO A 70 -19.87 17.61 -10.51
N GLU A 71 -20.40 18.67 -9.89
CA GLU A 71 -21.54 18.60 -8.97
C GLU A 71 -22.59 19.67 -9.28
N VAL A 72 -23.86 19.33 -9.07
CA VAL A 72 -24.96 20.29 -9.12
C VAL A 72 -25.23 20.77 -7.70
N ARG A 73 -25.45 22.08 -7.53
CA ARG A 73 -25.83 22.67 -6.24
C ARG A 73 -27.02 23.60 -6.41
N ILE A 74 -27.78 23.78 -5.35
CA ILE A 74 -28.71 24.92 -5.24
C ILE A 74 -27.93 26.21 -4.93
N LYS A 75 -28.50 27.37 -5.25
CA LYS A 75 -27.94 28.67 -4.89
C LYS A 75 -28.40 29.09 -3.48
N ASP A 76 -28.44 30.40 -3.23
CA ASP A 76 -28.74 30.96 -1.93
C ASP A 76 -30.25 31.17 -1.75
N PHE A 77 -30.75 30.84 -0.55
CA PHE A 77 -32.06 31.26 -0.07
C PHE A 77 -31.97 32.64 0.57
N LYS A 78 -33.08 33.39 0.50
CA LYS A 78 -33.18 34.74 1.05
C LYS A 78 -32.81 34.82 2.53
N GLU A 79 -33.26 33.85 3.32
CA GLU A 79 -33.00 33.75 4.77
C GLU A 79 -31.90 32.73 5.10
N GLY A 80 -31.10 32.33 4.10
CA GLY A 80 -30.02 31.33 4.22
C GLY A 80 -30.46 29.87 4.36
N LYS A 81 -31.75 29.64 4.63
CA LYS A 81 -32.37 28.31 4.68
C LYS A 81 -33.89 28.39 4.51
N VAL A 82 -34.50 27.26 4.18
CA VAL A 82 -35.95 27.09 4.13
C VAL A 82 -36.35 25.70 4.63
N GLU A 83 -37.57 25.55 5.13
CA GLU A 83 -38.13 24.24 5.49
C GLU A 83 -39.08 23.79 4.40
N LEU A 84 -38.79 22.63 3.81
CA LEU A 84 -39.62 22.01 2.79
C LEU A 84 -40.53 20.93 3.40
N LYS A 85 -41.84 21.00 3.15
CA LYS A 85 -42.83 20.06 3.69
C LYS A 85 -43.18 18.96 2.69
N GLU A 86 -43.44 17.76 3.19
CA GLU A 86 -43.93 16.65 2.37
C GLU A 86 -45.20 17.03 1.59
N GLY A 87 -45.26 16.62 0.33
CA GLY A 87 -46.38 16.87 -0.58
C GLY A 87 -46.41 18.26 -1.21
N GLN A 88 -45.61 19.21 -0.72
CA GLN A 88 -45.56 20.56 -1.28
C GLN A 88 -44.95 20.55 -2.69
N LYS A 89 -45.28 21.57 -3.47
CA LYS A 89 -44.64 21.82 -4.77
C LYS A 89 -43.44 22.74 -4.58
N PHE A 90 -42.34 22.40 -5.21
CA PHE A 90 -41.11 23.19 -5.17
C PHE A 90 -40.46 23.22 -6.55
N THR A 91 -39.94 24.37 -6.96
CA THR A 91 -39.41 24.56 -8.32
C THR A 91 -37.90 24.76 -8.30
N LEU A 92 -37.18 23.94 -9.05
CA LEU A 92 -35.76 24.20 -9.35
C LEU A 92 -35.68 25.03 -10.62
N CYS A 93 -35.00 26.17 -10.54
CA CYS A 93 -34.88 27.14 -11.62
C CYS A 93 -33.43 27.20 -12.12
N THR A 94 -33.23 27.37 -13.42
CA THR A 94 -31.89 27.65 -13.98
C THR A 94 -31.63 29.15 -14.13
N ASP A 95 -32.69 29.95 -14.19
CA ASP A 95 -32.62 31.41 -14.11
C ASP A 95 -32.10 31.83 -12.73
N ASP A 96 -31.44 33.00 -12.65
CA ASP A 96 -30.90 33.53 -11.39
C ASP A 96 -32.03 34.12 -10.53
N VAL A 97 -32.44 33.37 -9.51
CA VAL A 97 -33.47 33.73 -8.55
C VAL A 97 -32.97 33.43 -7.14
N VAL A 98 -33.22 34.35 -6.21
CA VAL A 98 -32.97 34.09 -4.79
C VAL A 98 -34.03 33.10 -4.29
N GLY A 99 -33.58 32.03 -3.64
CA GLY A 99 -34.46 30.96 -3.20
C GLY A 99 -35.43 31.38 -2.08
N ASP A 100 -36.62 30.79 -2.09
CA ASP A 100 -37.68 30.91 -1.07
C ASP A 100 -38.35 29.54 -0.83
N GLU A 101 -39.51 29.50 -0.18
CA GLU A 101 -40.27 28.26 0.08
C GLU A 101 -40.89 27.60 -1.16
N ASN A 102 -40.89 28.28 -2.31
CA ASN A 102 -41.53 27.82 -3.55
C ASN A 102 -40.52 27.50 -4.65
N GLN A 103 -39.37 28.16 -4.68
CA GLN A 103 -38.37 27.96 -5.73
C GLN A 103 -36.92 28.24 -5.27
N VAL A 104 -35.94 27.65 -5.96
CA VAL A 104 -34.51 27.99 -5.81
C VAL A 104 -33.76 27.78 -7.11
N SER A 105 -32.74 28.59 -7.36
CA SER A 105 -31.84 28.36 -8.50
C SER A 105 -30.90 27.18 -8.28
N ILE A 106 -30.51 26.52 -9.37
CA ILE A 106 -29.43 25.54 -9.41
C ILE A 106 -28.23 26.04 -10.22
N THR A 107 -27.06 25.45 -9.98
CA THR A 107 -25.81 25.81 -10.68
C THR A 107 -25.73 25.24 -12.09
N TYR A 108 -26.46 24.16 -12.39
CA TYR A 108 -26.40 23.48 -13.68
C TYR A 108 -27.58 23.84 -14.58
N ALA A 109 -27.32 24.72 -15.53
CA ALA A 109 -28.34 25.29 -16.41
C ALA A 109 -29.01 24.29 -17.37
N ASN A 110 -28.36 23.16 -17.65
CA ASN A 110 -28.88 22.15 -18.58
C ASN A 110 -29.65 21.02 -17.88
N LEU A 111 -29.78 21.04 -16.54
CA LEU A 111 -30.52 20.00 -15.81
C LEU A 111 -31.95 19.75 -16.34
N PRO A 112 -32.73 20.78 -16.75
CA PRO A 112 -34.06 20.56 -17.31
C PRO A 112 -34.07 19.64 -18.55
N ASN A 113 -32.98 19.57 -19.32
CA ASN A 113 -32.90 18.70 -20.49
C ASN A 113 -32.49 17.26 -20.15
N ASP A 114 -31.88 17.05 -18.98
CA ASP A 114 -31.40 15.74 -18.56
C ASP A 114 -32.48 14.97 -17.76
N VAL A 115 -33.36 15.69 -17.06
CA VAL A 115 -34.43 15.08 -16.26
C VAL A 115 -35.74 14.95 -17.03
N LYS A 116 -36.56 13.97 -16.63
CA LYS A 116 -37.91 13.74 -17.18
C LYS A 116 -38.94 13.68 -16.07
N VAL A 117 -40.22 13.75 -16.43
CA VAL A 117 -41.31 13.52 -15.47
C VAL A 117 -41.14 12.15 -14.82
N GLY A 118 -41.23 12.11 -13.49
CA GLY A 118 -40.97 10.93 -12.67
C GLY A 118 -39.50 10.75 -12.24
N SER A 119 -38.55 11.56 -12.75
CA SER A 119 -37.18 11.56 -12.22
C SER A 119 -37.17 11.94 -10.75
N LYS A 120 -36.28 11.31 -9.98
CA LYS A 120 -36.00 11.67 -8.60
C LYS A 120 -34.94 12.77 -8.56
N ILE A 121 -35.11 13.73 -7.65
CA ILE A 121 -34.11 14.74 -7.33
C ILE A 121 -33.92 14.74 -5.83
N LEU A 122 -32.67 14.61 -5.41
CA LEU A 122 -32.23 14.57 -4.04
C LEU A 122 -31.48 15.87 -3.71
N ILE A 123 -31.71 16.44 -2.54
CA ILE A 123 -30.99 17.63 -2.05
C ILE A 123 -30.40 17.33 -0.68
N ASP A 124 -29.18 17.84 -0.46
CA ASP A 124 -28.44 17.71 0.80
C ASP A 124 -28.19 16.24 1.17
N ASP A 125 -27.46 15.55 0.29
CA ASP A 125 -27.06 14.14 0.42
C ASP A 125 -28.25 13.19 0.64
N GLY A 126 -29.36 13.47 -0.04
CA GLY A 126 -30.59 12.66 0.04
C GLY A 126 -31.51 13.02 1.20
N LEU A 127 -31.20 14.04 2.02
CA LEU A 127 -32.08 14.49 3.09
C LEU A 127 -33.48 14.85 2.57
N ILE A 128 -33.53 15.59 1.47
CA ILE A 128 -34.78 15.91 0.77
C ILE A 128 -34.88 15.06 -0.48
N GLU A 129 -36.01 14.36 -0.63
CA GLU A 129 -36.36 13.66 -1.87
C GLU A 129 -37.52 14.38 -2.54
N MET A 130 -37.39 14.62 -3.84
CA MET A 130 -38.42 15.19 -4.67
C MET A 130 -38.61 14.38 -5.95
N GLU A 131 -39.82 14.44 -6.50
CA GLU A 131 -40.18 13.79 -7.76
C GLU A 131 -40.59 14.84 -8.79
N VAL A 132 -40.02 14.79 -9.99
CA VAL A 132 -40.30 15.74 -11.06
C VAL A 132 -41.73 15.54 -11.58
N ILE A 133 -42.57 16.57 -11.45
CA ILE A 133 -43.96 16.58 -11.93
C ILE A 133 -44.03 17.11 -13.38
N SER A 134 -43.26 18.15 -13.68
CA SER A 134 -43.22 18.74 -15.02
C SER A 134 -41.93 19.52 -15.24
N VAL A 135 -41.43 19.48 -16.46
CA VAL A 135 -40.32 20.32 -16.92
C VAL A 135 -40.85 21.30 -17.95
N LYS A 136 -40.59 22.59 -17.76
CA LYS A 136 -40.94 23.65 -18.73
C LYS A 136 -39.84 24.69 -18.78
N ASN A 137 -39.22 24.88 -19.95
CA ASN A 137 -38.13 25.84 -20.16
C ASN A 137 -37.04 25.66 -19.08
N SER A 138 -36.67 26.76 -18.42
CA SER A 138 -35.71 26.85 -17.30
C SER A 138 -36.22 26.36 -15.94
N LYS A 139 -37.37 25.66 -15.87
CA LYS A 139 -38.03 25.31 -14.59
C LYS A 139 -38.40 23.84 -14.49
N ILE A 140 -38.00 23.23 -13.38
CA ILE A 140 -38.31 21.85 -13.01
C ILE A 140 -39.24 21.90 -11.79
N LEU A 141 -40.54 21.65 -12.01
CA LEU A 141 -41.52 21.59 -10.94
C LEU A 141 -41.49 20.20 -10.32
N CYS A 142 -41.23 20.14 -9.02
CA CYS A 142 -41.13 18.91 -8.26
C CYS A 142 -42.20 18.83 -7.16
N LYS A 143 -42.55 17.61 -6.75
CA LYS A 143 -43.30 17.31 -5.54
C LYS A 143 -42.33 16.83 -4.48
N VAL A 144 -42.31 17.45 -3.31
CA VAL A 144 -41.50 16.98 -2.19
C VAL A 144 -42.09 15.67 -1.67
N LYS A 145 -41.27 14.63 -1.60
CA LYS A 145 -41.60 13.29 -1.10
C LYS A 145 -41.10 13.12 0.33
N ASN A 146 -39.90 13.61 0.63
CA ASN A 146 -39.38 13.71 1.98
C ASN A 146 -38.95 15.16 2.26
N GLY A 147 -39.49 15.75 3.31
CA GLY A 147 -39.27 17.14 3.69
C GLY A 147 -38.14 17.33 4.70
N GLY A 148 -37.79 18.59 4.98
CA GLY A 148 -36.72 18.95 5.91
C GLY A 148 -36.17 20.35 5.68
N ILE A 149 -35.18 20.73 6.48
CA ILE A 149 -34.50 22.03 6.35
C ILE A 149 -33.43 21.93 5.25
N VAL A 150 -33.48 22.86 4.31
CA VAL A 150 -32.47 23.02 3.26
C VAL A 150 -31.79 24.37 3.44
N SER A 151 -30.46 24.39 3.47
CA SER A 151 -29.67 25.63 3.52
C SER A 151 -28.98 25.92 2.18
N ASN A 152 -28.27 27.04 2.11
CA ASN A 152 -27.61 27.46 0.87
C ASN A 152 -26.58 26.43 0.36
N LYS A 153 -26.39 26.40 -0.97
CA LYS A 153 -25.27 25.69 -1.63
C LYS A 153 -25.22 24.19 -1.35
N LYS A 154 -26.36 23.56 -1.04
CA LYS A 154 -26.44 22.11 -0.88
C LYS A 154 -26.34 21.38 -2.22
N GLY A 155 -25.78 20.17 -2.18
CA GLY A 155 -25.67 19.29 -3.34
C GLY A 155 -27.04 18.88 -3.86
N VAL A 156 -27.12 18.69 -5.17
CA VAL A 156 -28.29 18.17 -5.88
C VAL A 156 -27.84 16.92 -6.63
N ASN A 157 -28.50 15.81 -6.32
CA ASN A 157 -28.22 14.49 -6.88
C ASN A 157 -29.44 14.02 -7.67
N VAL A 158 -29.20 13.31 -8.77
CA VAL A 158 -30.27 12.94 -9.72
C VAL A 158 -30.11 11.48 -10.11
N PRO A 159 -30.55 10.55 -9.23
CA PRO A 159 -30.36 9.13 -9.43
C PRO A 159 -30.90 8.64 -10.77
N ASN A 160 -30.15 7.74 -11.41
CA ASN A 160 -30.49 7.12 -12.69
C ASN A 160 -30.62 8.09 -13.88
N VAL A 161 -29.98 9.26 -13.80
CA VAL A 161 -29.91 10.23 -14.90
C VAL A 161 -28.44 10.48 -15.25
N ALA A 162 -28.09 10.25 -16.52
CA ALA A 162 -26.79 10.63 -17.05
C ALA A 162 -26.77 12.15 -17.29
N LEU A 163 -25.97 12.88 -16.50
CA LEU A 163 -25.85 14.33 -16.62
C LEU A 163 -24.98 14.70 -17.82
N SER A 164 -25.40 15.63 -18.66
CA SER A 164 -24.65 16.03 -19.86
C SER A 164 -23.54 17.05 -19.56
N MET A 165 -23.15 17.22 -18.30
CA MET A 165 -22.17 18.23 -17.88
C MET A 165 -20.73 17.82 -18.26
N PRO A 166 -19.87 18.80 -18.60
CA PRO A 166 -18.43 18.56 -18.73
C PRO A 166 -17.89 17.90 -17.48
N TYR A 167 -16.93 16.99 -17.66
CA TYR A 167 -16.37 16.24 -16.56
C TYR A 167 -15.52 17.12 -15.63
N MET A 168 -14.56 17.87 -16.17
CA MET A 168 -13.76 18.81 -15.37
C MET A 168 -14.34 20.22 -15.40
N SER A 169 -14.49 20.83 -14.22
CA SER A 169 -14.71 22.27 -14.10
C SER A 169 -13.39 23.04 -14.27
N GLN A 170 -13.47 24.36 -14.50
CA GLN A 170 -12.26 25.20 -14.49
C GLN A 170 -11.49 25.08 -13.17
N LYS A 171 -12.21 24.97 -12.05
CA LYS A 171 -11.59 24.74 -10.74
C LYS A 171 -10.83 23.43 -10.68
N ASP A 172 -11.38 22.33 -11.23
CA ASP A 172 -10.67 21.05 -11.22
C ASP A 172 -9.39 21.11 -12.08
N ILE A 173 -9.44 21.81 -13.21
CA ILE A 173 -8.26 22.05 -14.04
C ILE A 173 -7.20 22.82 -13.24
N ASP A 174 -7.58 23.92 -12.59
CA ASP A 174 -6.67 24.74 -11.79
C ASP A 174 -6.10 23.95 -10.60
N ASP A 175 -6.91 23.13 -9.93
CA ASP A 175 -6.50 22.27 -8.82
C ASP A 175 -5.50 21.19 -9.30
N ILE A 176 -5.73 20.58 -10.47
CA ILE A 176 -4.80 19.60 -11.06
C ILE A 176 -3.48 20.26 -11.45
N LEU A 177 -3.51 21.45 -12.08
CA LEU A 177 -2.31 22.20 -12.44
C LEU A 177 -1.48 22.56 -11.20
N PHE A 178 -2.14 23.00 -10.12
CA PHE A 178 -1.50 23.19 -8.82
C PHE A 178 -0.87 21.88 -8.30
N GLY A 179 -1.59 20.76 -8.41
CA GLY A 179 -1.07 19.44 -8.03
C GLY A 179 0.21 19.06 -8.80
N ILE A 180 0.28 19.38 -10.09
CA ILE A 180 1.49 19.18 -10.92
C ILE A 180 2.65 20.02 -10.40
N GLU A 181 2.41 21.31 -10.17
CA GLU A 181 3.42 22.23 -9.64
C GLU A 181 4.00 21.73 -8.30
N GLN A 182 3.14 21.17 -7.45
CA GLN A 182 3.52 20.69 -6.13
C GLN A 182 4.07 19.26 -6.10
N ASP A 183 4.25 18.58 -7.24
CA ASP A 183 4.70 17.18 -7.33
C ASP A 183 3.87 16.22 -6.45
N VAL A 184 2.53 16.32 -6.51
CA VAL A 184 1.67 15.35 -5.81
C VAL A 184 1.84 13.95 -6.42
N ASP A 185 1.60 12.92 -5.61
CA ASP A 185 1.81 11.54 -6.03
C ASP A 185 0.58 10.96 -6.73
N PHE A 186 -0.61 11.37 -6.27
CA PHE A 186 -1.90 10.90 -6.73
C PHE A 186 -2.91 12.04 -6.95
N ILE A 187 -3.83 11.82 -7.88
CA ILE A 187 -5.08 12.57 -8.03
C ILE A 187 -6.24 11.59 -7.82
N ALA A 188 -7.11 11.86 -6.86
CA ALA A 188 -8.42 11.24 -6.76
C ALA A 188 -9.44 12.07 -7.54
N ALA A 189 -9.95 11.47 -8.60
CA ALA A 189 -10.82 12.08 -9.58
C ALA A 189 -12.28 11.84 -9.18
N SER A 190 -12.99 12.90 -8.78
CA SER A 190 -14.38 12.82 -8.29
C SER A 190 -15.38 12.59 -9.42
N PHE A 191 -16.50 11.95 -9.09
CA PHE A 191 -17.65 11.64 -9.95
C PHE A 191 -17.28 11.04 -11.32
N VAL A 192 -16.31 10.13 -11.36
CA VAL A 192 -15.92 9.46 -12.61
C VAL A 192 -17.05 8.54 -13.07
N ARG A 193 -17.49 8.72 -14.31
CA ARG A 193 -18.58 7.98 -14.94
C ARG A 193 -18.10 7.09 -16.07
N THR A 194 -17.06 7.52 -16.78
CA THR A 194 -16.58 6.85 -17.99
C THR A 194 -15.06 6.76 -18.05
N ALA A 195 -14.55 5.94 -18.96
CA ALA A 195 -13.13 5.90 -19.29
C ALA A 195 -12.62 7.22 -19.91
N ASP A 196 -13.49 7.96 -20.60
CA ASP A 196 -13.11 9.23 -21.25
C ASP A 196 -12.81 10.33 -20.23
N ASP A 197 -13.54 10.37 -19.10
CA ASP A 197 -13.25 11.25 -17.97
C ASP A 197 -11.79 11.10 -17.50
N ILE A 198 -11.32 9.86 -17.40
CA ILE A 198 -9.93 9.55 -17.02
C ILE A 198 -8.94 9.94 -18.12
N ARG A 199 -9.29 9.75 -19.39
CA ARG A 199 -8.45 10.14 -20.54
C ARG A 199 -8.32 11.67 -20.64
N GLU A 200 -9.34 12.42 -20.24
CA GLU A 200 -9.30 13.88 -20.16
C GLU A 200 -8.27 14.34 -19.13
N ILE A 201 -8.30 13.80 -17.91
CA ILE A 201 -7.27 14.09 -16.88
C ILE A 201 -5.88 13.68 -17.36
N LYS A 202 -5.73 12.48 -17.96
CA LYS A 202 -4.43 12.04 -18.51
C LYS A 202 -3.89 13.01 -19.56
N THR A 203 -4.76 13.55 -20.41
CA THR A 203 -4.39 14.53 -21.43
C THR A 203 -3.87 15.81 -20.77
N LEU A 204 -4.59 16.33 -19.78
CA LEU A 204 -4.18 17.50 -19.00
C LEU A 204 -2.82 17.29 -18.32
N LEU A 205 -2.64 16.15 -17.64
CA LEU A 205 -1.36 15.78 -17.01
C LEU A 205 -0.24 15.65 -18.04
N ARG A 206 -0.52 15.02 -19.18
CA ARG A 206 0.46 14.79 -20.25
C ARG A 206 0.98 16.09 -20.83
N ASP A 207 0.09 17.04 -21.05
CA ASP A 207 0.39 18.30 -21.73
C ASP A 207 1.05 19.32 -20.79
N ASN A 208 0.94 19.12 -19.47
CA ASN A 208 1.52 20.00 -18.44
C ASN A 208 2.66 19.36 -17.63
N GLY A 209 3.19 18.20 -18.05
CA GLY A 209 4.37 17.58 -17.42
C GLY A 209 4.10 16.67 -16.21
N GLY A 210 2.84 16.43 -15.84
CA GLY A 210 2.44 15.58 -14.72
C GLY A 210 2.20 14.10 -15.07
N ARG A 211 2.85 13.57 -16.12
CA ARG A 211 2.60 12.18 -16.64
C ARG A 211 2.81 11.07 -15.61
N ASP A 212 3.64 11.32 -14.62
CA ASP A 212 4.02 10.38 -13.58
C ASP A 212 3.10 10.43 -12.36
N ILE A 213 2.11 11.34 -12.32
CA ILE A 213 1.07 11.39 -11.29
C ILE A 213 0.03 10.29 -11.55
N ARG A 214 -0.33 9.54 -10.52
CA ARG A 214 -1.27 8.42 -10.64
C ARG A 214 -2.71 8.86 -10.37
N ILE A 215 -3.61 8.52 -11.27
CA ILE A 215 -5.04 8.79 -11.13
C ILE A 215 -5.74 7.64 -10.38
N ILE A 216 -6.58 7.99 -9.40
CA ILE A 216 -7.53 7.13 -8.70
C ILE A 216 -8.94 7.59 -9.05
N ALA A 217 -9.73 6.75 -9.71
CA ALA A 217 -11.11 7.08 -10.09
C ALA A 217 -12.05 6.91 -8.89
N LYS A 218 -12.80 7.93 -8.48
CA LYS A 218 -13.82 7.81 -7.44
C LYS A 218 -15.13 7.37 -8.08
N ILE A 219 -15.65 6.23 -7.61
CA ILE A 219 -16.89 5.63 -8.09
C ILE A 219 -18.00 6.01 -7.11
N GLU A 220 -18.92 6.85 -7.58
CA GLU A 220 -19.86 7.60 -6.74
C GLU A 220 -21.30 7.54 -7.25
N ASN A 221 -21.54 6.98 -8.45
CA ASN A 221 -22.87 6.89 -9.04
C ASN A 221 -23.05 5.61 -9.87
N ALA A 222 -24.29 5.34 -10.28
CA ALA A 222 -24.64 4.15 -11.04
C ALA A 222 -23.88 4.04 -12.37
N GLU A 223 -23.69 5.15 -13.10
CA GLU A 223 -22.99 5.14 -14.38
C GLU A 223 -21.52 4.71 -14.25
N GLY A 224 -20.81 5.20 -13.22
CA GLY A 224 -19.45 4.76 -12.91
C GLY A 224 -19.37 3.29 -12.48
N VAL A 225 -20.41 2.78 -11.82
CA VAL A 225 -20.52 1.34 -11.48
C VAL A 225 -20.71 0.50 -12.74
N ASP A 226 -21.60 0.91 -13.63
CA ASP A 226 -21.91 0.20 -14.87
C ASP A 226 -20.70 0.16 -15.81
N ASN A 227 -19.93 1.25 -15.88
CA ASN A 227 -18.74 1.40 -16.73
C ASN A 227 -17.43 0.95 -16.04
N ILE A 228 -17.51 0.28 -14.89
CA ILE A 228 -16.32 0.05 -14.04
C ILE A 228 -15.18 -0.68 -14.76
N ASP A 229 -15.48 -1.62 -15.64
CA ASP A 229 -14.46 -2.42 -16.31
C ASP A 229 -13.62 -1.57 -17.28
N ASP A 230 -14.22 -0.58 -17.94
CA ASP A 230 -13.54 0.39 -18.78
C ASP A 230 -12.74 1.41 -17.96
N ILE A 231 -13.31 1.89 -16.85
CA ILE A 231 -12.62 2.82 -15.93
C ILE A 231 -11.36 2.15 -15.35
N ILE A 232 -11.46 0.90 -14.90
CA ILE A 232 -10.32 0.13 -14.34
C ILE A 232 -9.18 0.00 -15.36
N ARG A 233 -9.50 -0.16 -16.66
CA ARG A 233 -8.48 -0.25 -17.72
C ARG A 233 -7.68 1.04 -17.85
N GLU A 234 -8.34 2.19 -17.68
CA GLU A 234 -7.70 3.50 -17.87
C GLU A 234 -7.07 4.06 -16.59
N THR A 235 -7.48 3.64 -15.40
CA THR A 235 -6.99 4.23 -14.14
C THR A 235 -5.78 3.49 -13.52
N HIS A 236 -5.15 4.07 -12.49
CA HIS A 236 -4.17 3.38 -11.64
C HIS A 236 -4.80 2.71 -10.41
N GLY A 237 -6.01 3.14 -10.06
CA GLY A 237 -6.83 2.55 -9.02
C GLY A 237 -8.21 3.16 -8.97
N ILE A 238 -9.06 2.65 -8.08
CA ILE A 238 -10.36 3.25 -7.80
C ILE A 238 -10.49 3.57 -6.30
N MET A 239 -11.42 4.46 -6.00
CA MET A 239 -11.92 4.71 -4.65
C MET A 239 -13.42 4.40 -4.64
N VAL A 240 -13.83 3.50 -3.77
CA VAL A 240 -15.24 3.19 -3.51
C VAL A 240 -15.73 4.19 -2.46
N ALA A 241 -16.37 5.27 -2.91
CA ALA A 241 -16.84 6.37 -2.08
C ALA A 241 -18.29 6.11 -1.65
N ARG A 242 -18.44 5.43 -0.51
CA ARG A 242 -19.70 4.83 -0.05
C ARG A 242 -20.76 5.84 0.35
N GLY A 243 -20.35 6.99 0.88
CA GLY A 243 -21.22 8.11 1.21
C GLY A 243 -21.92 8.64 -0.03
N ASP A 244 -21.14 9.11 -1.02
CA ASP A 244 -21.66 9.65 -2.27
C ASP A 244 -22.46 8.59 -3.07
N MET A 245 -21.91 7.37 -3.16
CA MET A 245 -22.59 6.26 -3.84
C MET A 245 -23.91 5.86 -3.16
N GLY A 246 -24.01 5.99 -1.83
CA GLY A 246 -25.24 5.72 -1.08
C GLY A 246 -26.34 6.78 -1.25
N VAL A 247 -26.02 7.94 -1.84
CA VAL A 247 -27.00 8.96 -2.23
C VAL A 247 -27.59 8.62 -3.61
N GLU A 248 -26.75 8.20 -4.55
CA GLU A 248 -27.14 7.95 -5.95
C GLU A 248 -27.68 6.53 -6.20
N ILE A 249 -27.31 5.56 -5.36
CA ILE A 249 -27.67 4.15 -5.50
C ILE A 249 -28.40 3.68 -4.24
N ASP A 250 -29.36 2.77 -4.41
CA ASP A 250 -30.10 2.18 -3.30
C ASP A 250 -29.15 1.54 -2.27
N MET A 251 -29.31 1.94 -1.00
CA MET A 251 -28.44 1.53 0.11
C MET A 251 -28.29 0.00 0.28
N HIS A 252 -29.28 -0.77 -0.16
CA HIS A 252 -29.31 -2.23 -0.06
C HIS A 252 -28.33 -2.90 -1.03
N ASP A 253 -28.01 -2.25 -2.15
CA ASP A 253 -27.08 -2.75 -3.16
C ASP A 253 -25.61 -2.39 -2.82
N LEU A 254 -25.41 -1.35 -2.01
CA LEU A 254 -24.09 -0.82 -1.65
C LEU A 254 -23.09 -1.90 -1.18
N PRO A 255 -23.45 -2.84 -0.28
CA PRO A 255 -22.50 -3.86 0.17
C PRO A 255 -22.08 -4.83 -0.94
N VAL A 256 -23.00 -5.15 -1.86
CA VAL A 256 -22.72 -6.05 -3.00
C VAL A 256 -21.81 -5.34 -4.01
N LEU A 257 -22.10 -4.08 -4.30
CA LEU A 257 -21.30 -3.26 -5.21
C LEU A 257 -19.88 -3.07 -4.68
N GLN A 258 -19.70 -2.71 -3.39
CA GLN A 258 -18.37 -2.59 -2.78
C GLN A 258 -17.52 -3.85 -3.02
N LYS A 259 -18.07 -5.03 -2.72
CA LYS A 259 -17.38 -6.32 -2.89
C LYS A 259 -16.98 -6.56 -4.34
N SER A 260 -17.90 -6.29 -5.27
CA SER A 260 -17.68 -6.45 -6.70
C SER A 260 -16.57 -5.52 -7.22
N LEU A 261 -16.67 -4.22 -6.88
CA LEU A 261 -15.71 -3.17 -7.29
C LEU A 261 -14.31 -3.45 -6.76
N ILE A 262 -14.18 -3.80 -5.47
CA ILE A 262 -12.90 -4.21 -4.87
C ILE A 262 -12.31 -5.39 -5.63
N LYS A 263 -13.09 -6.47 -5.80
CA LYS A 263 -12.64 -7.71 -6.44
C LYS A 263 -12.19 -7.51 -7.88
N LYS A 264 -12.96 -6.76 -8.68
CA LYS A 264 -12.59 -6.43 -10.07
C LYS A 264 -11.27 -5.64 -10.12
N THR A 265 -11.11 -4.67 -9.23
CA THR A 265 -9.98 -3.73 -9.26
C THR A 265 -8.67 -4.39 -8.86
N TYR A 266 -8.62 -5.07 -7.71
CA TYR A 266 -7.35 -5.67 -7.29
C TYR A 266 -6.95 -6.82 -8.22
N ARG A 267 -7.90 -7.56 -8.81
CA ARG A 267 -7.62 -8.58 -9.84
C ARG A 267 -6.96 -8.00 -11.09
N ALA A 268 -7.29 -6.76 -11.45
CA ALA A 268 -6.63 -6.03 -12.52
C ALA A 268 -5.21 -5.54 -12.15
N GLY A 269 -4.72 -5.85 -10.93
CA GLY A 269 -3.42 -5.37 -10.44
C GLY A 269 -3.41 -3.89 -10.09
N LYS A 270 -4.58 -3.31 -9.80
CA LYS A 270 -4.77 -1.89 -9.49
C LYS A 270 -5.06 -1.70 -8.01
N VAL A 271 -4.82 -0.48 -7.52
CA VAL A 271 -5.15 -0.10 -6.14
C VAL A 271 -6.65 0.08 -6.00
N VAL A 272 -7.24 -0.36 -4.89
CA VAL A 272 -8.61 0.00 -4.52
C VAL A 272 -8.64 0.55 -3.09
N ILE A 273 -9.32 1.67 -2.93
CA ILE A 273 -9.49 2.38 -1.65
C ILE A 273 -10.95 2.24 -1.24
N THR A 274 -11.21 1.82 0.00
CA THR A 274 -12.55 1.92 0.61
C THR A 274 -12.61 3.21 1.42
N ALA A 275 -13.57 4.07 1.10
CA ALA A 275 -13.63 5.44 1.61
C ALA A 275 -14.99 5.79 2.23
N THR A 276 -14.97 6.84 3.07
CA THR A 276 -16.12 7.44 3.80
C THR A 276 -16.77 6.50 4.82
N GLN A 277 -17.35 7.05 5.90
CA GLN A 277 -18.07 6.30 6.93
C GLN A 277 -17.29 5.11 7.54
N MET A 278 -15.96 5.23 7.68
CA MET A 278 -15.13 4.15 8.22
C MET A 278 -15.17 4.14 9.75
N LEU A 279 -14.75 5.23 10.39
CA LEU A 279 -14.72 5.38 11.85
C LEU A 279 -15.36 6.73 12.26
N ASP A 280 -16.41 7.17 11.57
CA ASP A 280 -17.00 8.52 11.68
C ASP A 280 -17.31 8.96 13.12
N SER A 281 -17.77 8.03 13.96
CA SER A 281 -18.05 8.30 15.37
C SER A 281 -16.82 8.80 16.13
N MET A 282 -15.60 8.49 15.65
CA MET A 282 -14.34 8.93 16.23
C MET A 282 -13.98 10.40 15.97
N ILE A 283 -14.74 11.10 15.12
CA ILE A 283 -14.71 12.57 15.07
C ILE A 283 -15.00 13.14 16.47
N ARG A 284 -15.93 12.52 17.19
CA ARG A 284 -16.44 12.98 18.48
C ARG A 284 -16.02 12.11 19.66
N ASN A 285 -15.71 10.84 19.43
CA ASN A 285 -15.47 9.85 20.47
C ASN A 285 -14.05 9.25 20.38
N PRO A 286 -13.44 8.85 21.50
CA PRO A 286 -12.09 8.27 21.48
C PRO A 286 -12.06 6.80 21.02
N ARG A 287 -13.21 6.18 20.76
CA ARG A 287 -13.36 4.78 20.32
C ARG A 287 -14.50 4.66 19.31
N PRO A 288 -14.37 3.77 18.32
CA PRO A 288 -15.42 3.56 17.35
C PRO A 288 -16.53 2.67 17.91
N THR A 289 -17.64 2.61 17.20
CA THR A 289 -18.69 1.63 17.43
C THR A 289 -18.25 0.23 16.97
N ARG A 290 -18.96 -0.80 17.45
CA ARG A 290 -18.74 -2.18 16.98
C ARG A 290 -19.10 -2.35 15.50
N ALA A 291 -20.08 -1.59 15.01
CA ALA A 291 -20.51 -1.60 13.62
C ALA A 291 -19.38 -1.08 12.72
N GLU A 292 -18.81 0.07 13.04
CA GLU A 292 -17.67 0.67 12.31
C GLU A 292 -16.45 -0.26 12.30
N ALA A 293 -16.08 -0.83 13.45
CA ALA A 293 -14.95 -1.77 13.50
C ALA A 293 -15.19 -3.01 12.62
N THR A 294 -16.43 -3.50 12.57
CA THR A 294 -16.83 -4.63 11.71
C THR A 294 -16.82 -4.24 10.23
N ASP A 295 -17.24 -3.02 9.90
CA ASP A 295 -17.26 -2.49 8.54
C ASP A 295 -15.83 -2.35 7.97
N VAL A 296 -14.91 -1.76 8.75
CA VAL A 296 -13.48 -1.70 8.40
C VAL A 296 -12.91 -3.10 8.16
N ALA A 297 -13.19 -4.05 9.06
CA ALA A 297 -12.73 -5.43 8.90
C ALA A 297 -13.30 -6.09 7.63
N ASN A 298 -14.57 -5.85 7.30
CA ASN A 298 -15.18 -6.39 6.08
C ASN A 298 -14.54 -5.82 4.81
N ALA A 299 -14.21 -4.53 4.76
CA ALA A 299 -13.48 -3.95 3.62
C ALA A 299 -12.12 -4.64 3.39
N ILE A 300 -11.45 -5.05 4.47
CA ILE A 300 -10.18 -5.78 4.42
C ILE A 300 -10.40 -7.23 3.96
N TYR A 301 -11.42 -7.93 4.49
CA TYR A 301 -11.78 -9.26 4.00
C TYR A 301 -12.11 -9.25 2.50
N ASP A 302 -12.81 -8.22 2.03
CA ASP A 302 -13.13 -8.01 0.61
C ASP A 302 -11.86 -7.84 -0.24
N GLY A 303 -10.77 -7.39 0.36
CA GLY A 303 -9.45 -7.29 -0.25
C GLY A 303 -9.05 -5.87 -0.64
N THR A 304 -9.60 -4.86 0.03
CA THR A 304 -9.22 -3.46 -0.21
C THR A 304 -7.70 -3.27 -0.10
N SER A 305 -7.12 -2.43 -0.94
CA SER A 305 -5.69 -2.10 -0.84
C SER A 305 -5.43 -1.07 0.25
N ALA A 306 -6.38 -0.14 0.42
CA ALA A 306 -6.32 0.91 1.42
C ALA A 306 -7.69 1.21 2.03
N ILE A 307 -7.66 1.82 3.21
CA ILE A 307 -8.81 2.33 3.96
C ILE A 307 -8.57 3.81 4.26
N MET A 308 -9.62 4.63 4.12
CA MET A 308 -9.48 6.09 4.17
C MET A 308 -10.28 6.72 5.32
N LEU A 309 -9.63 7.61 6.05
CA LEU A 309 -10.21 8.49 7.06
C LEU A 309 -10.48 9.87 6.45
N SER A 310 -11.67 10.39 6.71
CA SER A 310 -12.19 11.67 6.20
C SER A 310 -12.20 12.71 7.32
N GLY A 311 -13.38 12.99 7.89
CA GLY A 311 -13.53 13.98 8.96
C GLY A 311 -12.81 13.55 10.25
N GLU A 312 -12.63 12.25 10.45
CA GLU A 312 -12.01 11.67 11.64
C GLU A 312 -10.61 12.21 11.89
N THR A 313 -9.81 12.38 10.83
CA THR A 313 -8.48 12.99 10.92
C THR A 313 -8.50 14.47 10.62
N ALA A 314 -9.32 14.94 9.68
CA ALA A 314 -9.26 16.33 9.22
C ALA A 314 -9.74 17.34 10.28
N ILE A 315 -10.83 17.02 10.98
CA ILE A 315 -11.48 17.92 11.95
C ILE A 315 -11.80 17.25 13.29
N GLY A 316 -11.56 15.94 13.40
CA GLY A 316 -11.90 15.14 14.57
C GLY A 316 -11.10 15.51 15.81
N LYS A 317 -11.66 15.20 16.99
CA LYS A 317 -11.01 15.43 18.28
C LYS A 317 -9.88 14.44 18.59
N TYR A 318 -9.86 13.30 17.90
CA TYR A 318 -8.99 12.16 18.19
C TYR A 318 -8.27 11.63 16.92
N PRO A 319 -7.54 12.49 16.17
CA PRO A 319 -6.98 12.10 14.88
C PRO A 319 -5.94 10.98 15.02
N VAL A 320 -5.07 11.05 16.03
CA VAL A 320 -4.01 10.04 16.27
C VAL A 320 -4.60 8.72 16.74
N GLU A 321 -5.54 8.74 17.69
CA GLU A 321 -6.22 7.54 18.19
C GLU A 321 -7.02 6.85 17.08
N THR A 322 -7.61 7.61 16.17
CA THR A 322 -8.32 7.06 15.00
C THR A 322 -7.37 6.27 14.12
N VAL A 323 -6.19 6.83 13.78
CA VAL A 323 -5.19 6.11 12.97
C VAL A 323 -4.68 4.86 13.68
N LYS A 324 -4.36 4.95 14.97
CA LYS A 324 -3.95 3.79 15.79
C LYS A 324 -5.02 2.69 15.79
N THR A 325 -6.29 3.08 15.95
CA THR A 325 -7.42 2.15 15.95
C THR A 325 -7.59 1.49 14.59
N MET A 326 -7.54 2.29 13.51
CA MET A 326 -7.62 1.79 12.14
C MET A 326 -6.49 0.79 11.83
N ALA A 327 -5.26 1.09 12.24
CA ALA A 327 -4.11 0.20 12.09
C ALA A 327 -4.30 -1.11 12.89
N THR A 328 -4.79 -1.01 14.13
CA THR A 328 -5.04 -2.17 15.00
C THR A 328 -6.09 -3.10 14.41
N ILE A 329 -7.21 -2.56 13.90
CA ILE A 329 -8.25 -3.34 13.23
C ILE A 329 -7.66 -4.03 12.00
N ALA A 330 -6.88 -3.32 11.20
CA ALA A 330 -6.26 -3.88 10.01
C ALA A 330 -5.33 -5.05 10.32
N GLU A 331 -4.38 -4.88 11.23
CA GLU A 331 -3.45 -5.94 11.60
C GLU A 331 -4.15 -7.16 12.20
N ARG A 332 -5.15 -6.94 13.07
CA ARG A 332 -5.89 -8.06 13.68
C ARG A 332 -6.67 -8.86 12.65
N THR A 333 -7.30 -8.17 11.70
CA THR A 333 -8.10 -8.76 10.61
C THR A 333 -7.21 -9.52 9.65
N GLU A 334 -6.08 -8.94 9.25
CA GLU A 334 -5.15 -9.57 8.30
C GLU A 334 -4.54 -10.86 8.84
N ASN A 335 -4.28 -10.94 10.15
CA ASN A 335 -3.78 -12.15 10.80
C ASN A 335 -4.78 -13.32 10.80
N ASP A 336 -6.07 -13.06 10.54
CA ASP A 336 -7.13 -14.07 10.47
C ASP A 336 -7.33 -14.62 9.05
N ILE A 337 -6.76 -13.95 8.03
CA ILE A 337 -6.94 -14.31 6.62
C ILE A 337 -5.99 -15.44 6.23
N ASP A 338 -6.55 -16.53 5.73
CA ASP A 338 -5.79 -17.61 5.08
C ASP A 338 -5.45 -17.22 3.63
N TYR A 339 -4.34 -16.50 3.47
CA TYR A 339 -3.89 -16.01 2.16
C TYR A 339 -3.49 -17.13 1.19
N VAL A 340 -3.00 -18.26 1.69
CA VAL A 340 -2.64 -19.42 0.86
C VAL A 340 -3.90 -19.97 0.20
N LYS A 341 -4.93 -20.30 0.99
CA LYS A 341 -6.21 -20.76 0.44
C LYS A 341 -6.90 -19.72 -0.45
N ARG A 342 -6.72 -18.42 -0.14
CA ARG A 342 -7.29 -17.34 -0.97
C ARG A 342 -6.64 -17.30 -2.35
N LEU A 343 -5.32 -17.50 -2.43
CA LEU A 343 -4.59 -17.61 -3.68
C LEU A 343 -4.99 -18.87 -4.45
N ASP A 344 -5.05 -20.02 -3.78
CA ASP A 344 -5.43 -21.31 -4.41
C ASP A 344 -6.83 -21.28 -5.04
N ARG A 345 -7.77 -20.55 -4.43
CA ARG A 345 -9.15 -20.39 -4.93
C ARG A 345 -9.29 -19.30 -5.98
N MET A 346 -8.21 -18.63 -6.36
CA MET A 346 -8.26 -17.55 -7.32
C MET A 346 -8.49 -18.12 -8.73
N ASN A 347 -9.70 -17.99 -9.25
CA ASN A 347 -9.98 -18.32 -10.65
C ASN A 347 -9.28 -17.31 -11.58
N PHE A 348 -8.44 -17.83 -12.47
CA PHE A 348 -7.79 -17.09 -13.55
C PHE A 348 -8.69 -17.07 -14.78
N ASP A 349 -9.76 -16.26 -14.75
CA ASP A 349 -10.67 -16.14 -15.91
C ASP A 349 -10.02 -15.39 -17.09
N SER A 350 -8.86 -14.76 -16.91
CA SER A 350 -8.11 -14.03 -17.94
C SER A 350 -6.88 -14.80 -18.43
N ARG A 351 -6.51 -14.61 -19.71
CA ARG A 351 -5.25 -15.10 -20.29
C ARG A 351 -4.09 -14.56 -19.45
N MET A 352 -3.33 -15.46 -18.81
CA MET A 352 -2.10 -15.09 -18.13
C MET A 352 -1.08 -14.58 -19.16
N ASP A 353 -0.54 -13.39 -18.94
CA ASP A 353 0.67 -12.92 -19.62
C ASP A 353 1.91 -13.37 -18.82
N VAL A 354 3.11 -13.11 -19.37
CA VAL A 354 4.38 -13.49 -18.73
C VAL A 354 4.51 -12.87 -17.33
N THR A 355 4.15 -11.60 -17.20
CA THR A 355 4.19 -10.85 -15.94
C THR A 355 3.33 -11.51 -14.86
N ASN A 356 2.11 -11.93 -15.22
CA ASN A 356 1.17 -12.58 -14.34
C ASN A 356 1.62 -13.99 -13.96
N ALA A 357 2.16 -14.74 -14.92
CA ALA A 357 2.71 -16.07 -14.66
C ALA A 357 3.89 -16.04 -13.69
N ILE A 358 4.85 -15.13 -13.90
CA ILE A 358 6.00 -14.99 -13.02
C ILE A 358 5.60 -14.45 -11.65
N SER A 359 4.70 -13.47 -11.59
CA SER A 359 4.21 -12.93 -10.32
C SER A 359 3.45 -13.98 -9.51
N HIS A 360 2.61 -14.78 -10.18
CA HIS A 360 1.92 -15.91 -9.54
C HIS A 360 2.92 -16.94 -9.00
N ALA A 361 3.85 -17.41 -9.85
CA ALA A 361 4.87 -18.37 -9.46
C ALA A 361 5.75 -17.86 -8.31
N THR A 362 6.04 -16.56 -8.29
CA THR A 362 6.78 -15.91 -7.20
C THR A 362 6.01 -16.01 -5.89
N CYS A 363 4.71 -15.69 -5.89
CA CYS A 363 3.89 -15.77 -4.69
C CYS A 363 3.69 -17.21 -4.20
N THR A 364 3.44 -18.18 -5.09
CA THR A 364 3.30 -19.59 -4.69
C THR A 364 4.62 -20.16 -4.17
N THR A 365 5.74 -19.89 -4.84
CA THR A 365 7.09 -20.30 -4.37
C THR A 365 7.41 -19.71 -3.00
N ALA A 366 7.04 -18.44 -2.76
CA ALA A 366 7.23 -17.82 -1.46
C ALA A 366 6.39 -18.50 -0.36
N HIS A 367 5.18 -18.99 -0.68
CA HIS A 367 4.35 -19.75 0.26
C HIS A 367 4.94 -21.13 0.54
N ASP A 368 5.29 -21.87 -0.52
CA ASP A 368 5.82 -23.25 -0.43
C ASP A 368 7.12 -23.31 0.38
N LEU A 369 7.97 -22.29 0.24
CA LEU A 369 9.26 -22.23 0.92
C LEU A 369 9.22 -21.45 2.23
N HIS A 370 8.04 -20.98 2.66
CA HIS A 370 7.88 -20.10 3.82
C HIS A 370 8.88 -18.92 3.81
N ALA A 371 9.04 -18.30 2.65
CA ALA A 371 10.00 -17.21 2.46
C ALA A 371 9.70 -16.04 3.42
N ALA A 372 10.76 -15.45 3.97
CA ALA A 372 10.66 -14.31 4.86
C ALA A 372 10.11 -13.06 4.16
N ALA A 373 10.44 -12.89 2.87
CA ALA A 373 9.97 -11.79 2.04
C ALA A 373 10.02 -12.13 0.54
N ILE A 374 9.24 -11.36 -0.24
CA ILE A 374 9.44 -11.23 -1.69
C ILE A 374 10.17 -9.91 -1.96
N ILE A 375 11.26 -9.93 -2.72
CA ILE A 375 11.99 -8.73 -3.15
C ILE A 375 11.61 -8.42 -4.60
N ALA A 376 10.85 -7.35 -4.79
CA ALA A 376 10.29 -6.93 -6.07
C ALA A 376 11.11 -5.78 -6.66
N LEU A 377 12.13 -6.09 -7.47
CA LEU A 377 12.89 -5.08 -8.19
C LEU A 377 11.98 -4.30 -9.14
N THR A 378 11.95 -2.97 -8.97
CA THR A 378 11.03 -2.15 -9.75
C THR A 378 11.53 -0.73 -9.97
N TYR A 379 11.33 -0.21 -11.18
CA TYR A 379 11.57 1.21 -11.47
C TYR A 379 10.31 2.03 -11.21
N SER A 380 9.23 1.77 -11.96
CA SER A 380 7.95 2.49 -11.86
C SER A 380 6.95 1.90 -10.85
N GLY A 381 7.24 0.74 -10.25
CA GLY A 381 6.38 0.04 -9.31
C GLY A 381 5.51 -1.08 -9.90
N GLY A 382 5.54 -1.30 -11.23
CA GLY A 382 4.71 -2.30 -11.92
C GLY A 382 4.82 -3.70 -11.31
N THR A 383 6.04 -4.22 -11.16
CA THR A 383 6.33 -5.54 -10.55
C THR A 383 5.68 -5.69 -9.18
N ALA A 384 5.88 -4.73 -8.29
CA ALA A 384 5.37 -4.78 -6.92
C ALA A 384 3.83 -4.78 -6.88
N MET A 385 3.18 -4.01 -7.75
CA MET A 385 1.71 -4.00 -7.87
C MET A 385 1.16 -5.33 -8.41
N GLN A 386 1.86 -5.96 -9.36
CA GLN A 386 1.46 -7.26 -9.91
C GLN A 386 1.62 -8.41 -8.92
N LEU A 387 2.59 -8.34 -8.00
CA LEU A 387 2.69 -9.26 -6.86
C LEU A 387 1.60 -8.98 -5.82
N SER A 388 1.38 -7.70 -5.51
CA SER A 388 0.42 -7.27 -4.49
C SER A 388 -0.96 -7.86 -4.73
N LYS A 389 -1.42 -7.98 -5.99
CA LYS A 389 -2.73 -8.54 -6.32
C LYS A 389 -2.96 -9.98 -5.86
N PHE A 390 -1.89 -10.77 -5.76
CA PHE A 390 -1.93 -12.16 -5.32
C PHE A 390 -1.96 -12.30 -3.79
N ARG A 391 -1.84 -11.18 -3.09
CA ARG A 391 -1.96 -11.08 -1.63
C ARG A 391 -1.08 -12.10 -0.88
N PRO A 392 0.25 -12.12 -1.11
CA PRO A 392 1.13 -13.10 -0.47
C PRO A 392 1.15 -12.95 1.06
N THR A 393 1.45 -14.05 1.76
CA THR A 393 1.56 -14.10 3.23
C THR A 393 2.73 -13.26 3.76
N CYS A 394 3.86 -13.27 3.05
CA CYS A 394 5.08 -12.52 3.38
C CYS A 394 5.05 -11.07 2.83
N PRO A 395 5.84 -10.14 3.39
CA PRO A 395 5.97 -8.79 2.85
C PRO A 395 6.54 -8.77 1.44
N ILE A 396 6.10 -7.78 0.66
CA ILE A 396 6.72 -7.43 -0.63
C ILE A 396 7.62 -6.23 -0.39
N ILE A 397 8.92 -6.44 -0.33
CA ILE A 397 9.91 -5.37 -0.26
C ILE A 397 10.15 -4.91 -1.70
N ALA A 398 9.96 -3.61 -1.97
CA ALA A 398 10.07 -3.07 -3.33
C ALA A 398 11.21 -2.04 -3.43
N PRO A 399 12.45 -2.50 -3.71
CA PRO A 399 13.55 -1.60 -4.01
C PRO A 399 13.31 -0.85 -5.32
N THR A 400 13.42 0.47 -5.28
CA THR A 400 13.26 1.36 -6.43
C THR A 400 14.31 2.46 -6.47
N LEU A 401 14.61 2.94 -7.67
CA LEU A 401 15.48 4.09 -7.92
C LEU A 401 14.71 5.41 -7.93
N SER A 402 13.38 5.37 -8.01
CA SER A 402 12.53 6.56 -8.12
C SER A 402 11.92 6.92 -6.76
N VAL A 403 12.25 8.12 -6.27
CA VAL A 403 11.70 8.65 -5.03
C VAL A 403 10.17 8.81 -5.13
N LYS A 404 9.66 9.22 -6.29
CA LYS A 404 8.21 9.30 -6.54
C LYS A 404 7.56 7.93 -6.56
N ALA A 405 8.17 6.94 -7.23
CA ALA A 405 7.66 5.57 -7.23
C ALA A 405 7.68 4.98 -5.80
N ARG A 406 8.68 5.31 -4.98
CA ARG A 406 8.74 4.90 -3.56
C ARG A 406 7.52 5.39 -2.80
N ARG A 407 7.14 6.67 -2.96
CA ARG A 407 5.92 7.24 -2.34
C ARG A 407 4.66 6.59 -2.90
N GLN A 408 4.56 6.46 -4.22
CA GLN A 408 3.38 5.86 -4.86
C GLN A 408 3.15 4.39 -4.48
N LEU A 409 4.22 3.61 -4.31
CA LEU A 409 4.12 2.23 -3.85
C LEU A 409 3.66 2.12 -2.40
N ASN A 410 3.74 3.20 -1.62
CA ASN A 410 3.26 3.19 -0.23
C ASN A 410 1.73 3.00 -0.13
N LEU A 411 1.00 3.24 -1.23
CA LEU A 411 -0.43 2.94 -1.34
C LEU A 411 -0.75 1.49 -1.82
N SER A 412 0.27 0.70 -2.17
CA SER A 412 0.08 -0.66 -2.66
C SER A 412 0.01 -1.67 -1.52
N TRP A 413 -1.02 -2.51 -1.50
CA TRP A 413 -1.25 -3.51 -0.43
C TRP A 413 -0.02 -4.39 -0.21
N GLY A 414 0.41 -4.53 1.04
CA GLY A 414 1.51 -5.42 1.43
C GLY A 414 2.90 -5.04 0.94
N VAL A 415 3.02 -3.92 0.22
CA VAL A 415 4.29 -3.42 -0.32
C VAL A 415 4.99 -2.50 0.68
N ILE A 416 6.29 -2.70 0.85
CA ILE A 416 7.19 -1.86 1.65
C ILE A 416 8.24 -1.29 0.70
N PRO A 417 8.09 -0.04 0.25
CA PRO A 417 8.99 0.52 -0.75
C PRO A 417 10.25 1.09 -0.12
N ILE A 418 11.40 0.73 -0.67
CA ILE A 418 12.72 1.15 -0.20
C ILE A 418 13.54 1.75 -1.34
N MET A 419 14.48 2.63 -1.02
CA MET A 419 15.42 3.13 -2.02
C MET A 419 16.50 2.10 -2.31
N SER A 420 16.85 1.98 -3.59
CA SER A 420 17.98 1.21 -4.09
C SER A 420 18.87 2.10 -4.96
N GLU A 421 20.00 1.55 -5.36
CA GLU A 421 20.95 2.18 -6.27
C GLU A 421 21.11 1.34 -7.55
N THR A 422 21.65 1.96 -8.60
CA THR A 422 21.98 1.27 -9.85
C THR A 422 23.17 0.33 -9.67
N ARG A 423 23.16 -0.81 -10.37
CA ARG A 423 24.25 -1.78 -10.44
C ARG A 423 24.52 -2.17 -11.89
N LYS A 424 25.71 -2.71 -12.19
CA LYS A 424 26.18 -2.89 -13.58
C LYS A 424 25.59 -4.13 -14.25
N ASN A 425 25.36 -5.19 -13.48
CA ASN A 425 24.77 -6.43 -13.97
C ASN A 425 23.64 -6.91 -13.03
N THR A 426 22.91 -7.92 -13.49
CA THR A 426 21.71 -8.42 -12.81
C THR A 426 22.03 -9.10 -11.49
N ASP A 427 23.14 -9.83 -11.38
CA ASP A 427 23.52 -10.51 -10.14
C ASP A 427 23.90 -9.51 -9.06
N GLU A 428 24.76 -8.53 -9.37
CA GLU A 428 25.08 -7.42 -8.46
C GLU A 428 23.84 -6.66 -8.00
N LEU A 429 22.84 -6.50 -8.88
CA LEU A 429 21.59 -5.84 -8.52
C LEU A 429 20.73 -6.68 -7.57
N PHE A 430 20.69 -8.00 -7.75
CA PHE A 430 19.98 -8.89 -6.84
C PHE A 430 20.62 -8.88 -5.46
N ASP A 431 21.95 -9.01 -5.39
CA ASP A 431 22.67 -9.03 -4.12
C ASP A 431 22.53 -7.69 -3.40
N HIS A 432 22.69 -6.56 -4.12
CA HIS A 432 22.45 -5.23 -3.55
C HIS A 432 21.01 -5.01 -3.06
N ALA A 433 20.01 -5.57 -3.76
CA ALA A 433 18.62 -5.47 -3.33
C ALA A 433 18.37 -6.24 -2.03
N VAL A 434 19.03 -7.39 -1.84
CA VAL A 434 19.02 -8.14 -0.57
C VAL A 434 19.70 -7.34 0.53
N GLU A 435 20.86 -6.74 0.28
CA GLU A 435 21.55 -5.87 1.25
C GLU A 435 20.67 -4.67 1.68
N CYS A 436 20.04 -3.99 0.72
CA CYS A 436 19.10 -2.90 0.98
C CYS A 436 17.93 -3.37 1.85
N ALA A 437 17.39 -4.55 1.59
CA ALA A 437 16.32 -5.14 2.38
C ALA A 437 16.81 -5.52 3.80
N GLN A 438 18.00 -6.11 3.95
CA GLN A 438 18.59 -6.43 5.26
C GLN A 438 18.79 -5.18 6.12
N LYS A 439 19.24 -4.06 5.55
CA LYS A 439 19.44 -2.78 6.26
C LYS A 439 18.17 -2.23 6.92
N THR A 440 16.99 -2.65 6.47
CA THR A 440 15.71 -2.28 7.09
C THR A 440 15.33 -3.11 8.31
N GLY A 441 16.03 -4.22 8.56
CA GLY A 441 15.69 -5.19 9.60
C GLY A 441 14.49 -6.09 9.25
N LEU A 442 13.97 -6.03 8.02
CA LEU A 442 12.83 -6.84 7.57
C LEU A 442 13.22 -8.29 7.22
N ILE A 443 14.49 -8.52 6.90
CA ILE A 443 15.10 -9.82 6.64
C ILE A 443 16.47 -9.88 7.33
N LYS A 444 16.92 -11.08 7.67
CA LYS A 444 18.20 -11.36 8.35
C LYS A 444 18.93 -12.53 7.71
N ASP A 445 20.19 -12.73 8.08
CA ASP A 445 20.98 -13.87 7.59
C ASP A 445 20.30 -15.20 7.92
N GLY A 446 20.33 -16.11 6.96
CA GLY A 446 19.66 -17.41 7.00
C GLY A 446 18.19 -17.38 6.56
N ASP A 447 17.59 -16.22 6.36
CA ASP A 447 16.24 -16.14 5.79
C ASP A 447 16.26 -16.53 4.30
N LEU A 448 15.19 -17.18 3.85
CA LEU A 448 14.97 -17.42 2.43
C LEU A 448 14.07 -16.33 1.85
N VAL A 449 14.46 -15.76 0.71
CA VAL A 449 13.68 -14.75 -0.01
C VAL A 449 13.43 -15.16 -1.46
N VAL A 450 12.36 -14.67 -2.05
CA VAL A 450 12.09 -14.82 -3.49
C VAL A 450 12.22 -13.46 -4.16
N ILE A 451 13.15 -13.35 -5.10
CA ILE A 451 13.45 -12.12 -5.84
C ILE A 451 12.77 -12.19 -7.20
N THR A 452 12.15 -11.10 -7.65
CA THR A 452 11.59 -10.99 -9.00
C THR A 452 11.77 -9.59 -9.59
N GLY A 453 11.80 -9.51 -10.93
CA GLY A 453 11.99 -8.28 -11.70
C GLY A 453 11.86 -8.51 -13.20
N GLY A 454 12.23 -7.49 -14.00
CA GLY A 454 12.18 -7.52 -15.47
C GLY A 454 13.51 -7.25 -16.16
N ALA A 455 14.05 -8.21 -16.90
CA ALA A 455 15.21 -7.98 -17.77
C ALA A 455 14.81 -7.52 -19.18
N PRO A 456 15.50 -6.52 -19.77
CA PRO A 456 16.63 -5.78 -19.22
C PRO A 456 16.24 -4.82 -18.08
N MET A 457 17.10 -4.75 -17.06
CA MET A 457 16.86 -3.96 -15.84
C MET A 457 16.81 -2.45 -16.14
N GLY A 458 15.98 -1.71 -15.40
CA GLY A 458 15.79 -0.26 -15.59
C GLY A 458 14.74 0.11 -16.62
N VAL A 459 14.24 -0.85 -17.40
CA VAL A 459 13.09 -0.65 -18.31
C VAL A 459 11.80 -1.02 -17.60
N ALA A 460 10.85 -0.09 -17.54
CA ALA A 460 9.54 -0.36 -16.96
C ALA A 460 8.72 -1.33 -17.84
N GLY A 461 7.84 -2.11 -17.21
CA GLY A 461 6.78 -2.84 -17.92
C GLY A 461 7.03 -4.32 -18.23
N THR A 462 8.16 -4.89 -17.79
CA THR A 462 8.39 -6.33 -17.89
C THR A 462 8.64 -6.93 -16.50
N THR A 463 8.05 -8.09 -16.21
CA THR A 463 8.41 -8.93 -15.07
C THR A 463 8.55 -10.34 -15.62
N ASN A 464 9.78 -10.83 -15.71
CA ASN A 464 10.10 -12.05 -16.46
C ASN A 464 11.14 -12.95 -15.78
N ILE A 465 11.64 -12.58 -14.60
CA ILE A 465 12.64 -13.35 -13.85
C ILE A 465 12.15 -13.59 -12.42
N MET A 466 12.47 -14.78 -11.90
CA MET A 466 12.30 -15.17 -10.50
C MET A 466 13.59 -15.89 -10.03
N LYS A 467 14.07 -15.58 -8.83
CA LYS A 467 15.23 -16.21 -8.19
C LYS A 467 14.92 -16.46 -6.71
N VAL A 468 15.11 -17.69 -6.25
CA VAL A 468 15.11 -18.00 -4.81
C VAL A 468 16.53 -17.73 -4.28
N HIS A 469 16.64 -17.05 -3.14
CA HIS A 469 17.92 -16.61 -2.59
C HIS A 469 17.96 -16.79 -1.07
N LEU A 470 19.06 -17.35 -0.56
CA LEU A 470 19.34 -17.43 0.87
C LEU A 470 20.10 -16.17 1.27
N VAL A 471 19.59 -15.45 2.26
CA VAL A 471 20.17 -14.20 2.75
C VAL A 471 21.44 -14.49 3.55
N GLY A 472 22.51 -13.77 3.24
CA GLY A 472 23.84 -13.97 3.83
C GLY A 472 24.67 -15.05 3.14
N HIS A 473 25.95 -15.17 3.52
CA HIS A 473 26.88 -16.14 2.94
C HIS A 473 27.10 -17.37 3.82
N ILE A 474 26.02 -17.94 4.36
CA ILE A 474 26.14 -19.13 5.24
C ILE A 474 26.64 -20.31 4.41
N LEU A 475 27.88 -20.70 4.66
CA LEU A 475 28.52 -21.85 4.04
C LEU A 475 28.12 -23.14 4.75
N VAL A 476 28.04 -23.12 6.08
CA VAL A 476 27.76 -24.30 6.91
C VAL A 476 27.01 -23.87 8.17
N SER A 477 26.09 -24.71 8.65
CA SER A 477 25.44 -24.57 9.96
C SER A 477 25.65 -25.80 10.82
N GLY A 478 25.63 -25.62 12.13
CA GLY A 478 25.82 -26.67 13.13
C GLY A 478 25.38 -26.21 14.52
N ARG A 479 25.83 -26.92 15.55
CA ARG A 479 25.62 -26.57 16.96
C ARG A 479 26.87 -25.87 17.49
N GLY A 480 26.70 -24.61 17.83
CA GLY A 480 27.68 -23.81 18.55
C GLY A 480 27.85 -24.22 20.01
N LEU A 481 29.07 -24.20 20.54
CA LEU A 481 29.38 -24.66 21.90
C LEU A 481 29.87 -23.55 22.86
N ASP A 482 30.07 -22.35 22.35
CA ASP A 482 30.52 -21.18 23.11
C ASP A 482 29.90 -19.90 22.52
N SER A 483 30.31 -18.73 23.01
CA SER A 483 29.83 -17.42 22.52
C SER A 483 30.95 -16.59 21.92
N ILE A 484 32.03 -17.25 21.49
CA ILE A 484 33.20 -16.62 20.90
C ILE A 484 33.04 -16.69 19.40
N ASN A 485 33.58 -15.71 18.69
CA ASN A 485 33.57 -15.67 17.24
C ASN A 485 35.01 -15.60 16.75
N ALA A 486 35.29 -16.17 15.58
CA ALA A 486 36.61 -16.07 14.97
C ALA A 486 36.51 -15.93 13.46
N THR A 487 37.44 -15.15 12.91
CA THR A 487 37.62 -14.98 11.48
C THR A 487 39.04 -15.36 11.13
N ALA A 488 39.23 -16.40 10.32
CA ALA A 488 40.54 -16.87 9.90
C ALA A 488 40.47 -17.70 8.62
N ASN A 489 41.63 -18.09 8.11
CA ASN A 489 41.72 -19.02 7.00
C ASN A 489 41.31 -20.43 7.43
N VAL A 490 40.67 -21.15 6.52
CA VAL A 490 40.26 -22.53 6.74
C VAL A 490 41.43 -23.47 6.49
N CYS A 491 41.60 -24.45 7.38
CA CYS A 491 42.36 -25.67 7.13
C CYS A 491 41.40 -26.88 7.22
N VAL A 492 41.00 -27.42 6.06
CA VAL A 492 40.23 -28.66 6.01
C VAL A 492 41.19 -29.85 6.10
N ALA A 493 41.01 -30.70 7.10
CA ALA A 493 41.78 -31.92 7.28
C ALA A 493 40.92 -33.03 7.90
N THR A 494 40.91 -34.20 7.27
CA THR A 494 40.14 -35.37 7.74
C THR A 494 40.99 -36.36 8.54
N SER A 495 42.31 -36.15 8.60
CA SER A 495 43.24 -36.96 9.39
C SER A 495 44.32 -36.09 10.06
N TYR A 496 44.97 -36.64 11.08
CA TYR A 496 46.09 -35.98 11.76
C TYR A 496 47.26 -35.66 10.82
N GLU A 497 47.60 -36.56 9.89
CA GLU A 497 48.70 -36.33 8.95
C GLU A 497 48.39 -35.21 7.96
N GLU A 498 47.14 -35.10 7.50
CA GLU A 498 46.68 -33.98 6.68
C GLU A 498 46.73 -32.66 7.44
N LEU A 499 46.24 -32.67 8.69
CA LEU A 499 46.24 -31.48 9.54
C LEU A 499 47.67 -31.00 9.79
N LYS A 500 48.58 -31.93 10.14
CA LYS A 500 49.99 -31.61 10.40
C LYS A 500 50.71 -31.00 9.19
N LYS A 501 50.31 -31.38 7.97
CA LYS A 501 50.91 -30.89 6.73
C LYS A 501 50.37 -29.52 6.29
N SER A 502 49.07 -29.29 6.49
CA SER A 502 48.34 -28.19 5.86
C SER A 502 47.99 -27.04 6.82
N PHE A 503 48.12 -27.24 8.13
CA PHE A 503 47.73 -26.26 9.14
C PHE A 503 48.79 -25.17 9.34
N CYS A 504 48.35 -23.92 9.40
CA CYS A 504 49.11 -22.79 9.89
C CYS A 504 48.56 -22.30 11.23
N ASP A 505 49.45 -21.83 12.12
CA ASP A 505 49.05 -21.26 13.41
C ASP A 505 48.02 -20.12 13.18
N GLY A 506 46.86 -20.20 13.84
CA GLY A 506 45.75 -19.27 13.68
C GLY A 506 44.68 -19.67 12.65
N ASP A 507 44.81 -20.78 11.92
CA ASP A 507 43.75 -21.25 11.03
C ASP A 507 42.51 -21.75 11.80
N ILE A 508 41.33 -21.70 11.19
CA ILE A 508 40.14 -22.44 11.62
C ILE A 508 40.21 -23.86 11.05
N VAL A 509 40.16 -24.86 11.93
CA VAL A 509 40.26 -26.27 11.53
C VAL A 509 38.88 -26.85 11.25
N VAL A 510 38.70 -27.42 10.06
CA VAL A 510 37.48 -28.11 9.64
C VAL A 510 37.76 -29.61 9.50
N THR A 511 37.05 -30.44 10.26
CA THR A 511 37.32 -31.89 10.28
C THR A 511 36.07 -32.74 10.48
N ASN A 512 36.12 -34.01 10.08
CA ASN A 512 35.03 -34.95 10.33
C ASN A 512 34.90 -35.24 11.82
N ASN A 513 36.04 -35.44 12.50
CA ASN A 513 36.08 -35.89 13.88
C ASN A 513 37.39 -35.48 14.58
N VAL A 514 37.32 -35.16 15.87
CA VAL A 514 38.48 -34.71 16.67
C VAL A 514 39.10 -35.89 17.39
N THR A 515 40.38 -36.13 17.12
CA THR A 515 41.17 -37.22 17.72
C THR A 515 42.23 -36.70 18.69
N LYS A 516 42.65 -37.53 19.66
CA LYS A 516 43.58 -37.11 20.73
C LYS A 516 44.93 -36.58 20.24
N ASN A 517 45.42 -37.12 19.13
CA ASN A 517 46.67 -36.69 18.48
C ASN A 517 46.55 -35.33 17.77
N MET A 518 45.34 -34.88 17.41
CA MET A 518 45.12 -33.55 16.81
C MET A 518 45.19 -32.42 17.85
N ILE A 519 44.95 -32.73 19.13
CA ILE A 519 44.85 -31.74 20.22
C ILE A 519 46.02 -30.75 20.26
N PRO A 520 47.31 -31.17 20.18
CA PRO A 520 48.43 -30.23 20.23
C PRO A 520 48.41 -29.18 19.11
N ILE A 521 47.85 -29.51 17.95
CA ILE A 521 47.71 -28.60 16.80
C ILE A 521 46.49 -27.70 17.00
N LEU A 522 45.36 -28.27 17.43
CA LEU A 522 44.11 -27.53 17.69
C LEU A 522 44.26 -26.46 18.80
N LYS A 523 45.23 -26.60 19.71
CA LYS A 523 45.56 -25.54 20.68
C LYS A 523 46.00 -24.22 20.05
N LYS A 524 46.40 -24.26 18.77
CA LYS A 524 46.90 -23.11 18.03
C LYS A 524 45.91 -22.61 16.97
N SER A 525 44.75 -23.24 16.82
CA SER A 525 43.74 -22.83 15.85
C SER A 525 42.94 -21.63 16.36
N ALA A 526 42.43 -20.81 15.44
CA ALA A 526 41.49 -19.74 15.79
C ALA A 526 40.06 -20.25 16.02
N GLY A 527 39.73 -21.48 15.62
CA GLY A 527 38.43 -22.11 15.83
C GLY A 527 38.35 -23.52 15.26
N ILE A 528 37.30 -24.26 15.63
CA ILE A 528 37.10 -25.66 15.22
C ILE A 528 35.69 -25.86 14.67
N ILE A 529 35.58 -26.39 13.46
CA ILE A 529 34.32 -26.84 12.85
C ILE A 529 34.39 -28.35 12.69
N SER A 530 33.45 -29.08 13.29
CA SER A 530 33.42 -30.55 13.21
C SER A 530 32.08 -31.10 12.74
N GLU A 531 32.14 -32.14 11.90
CA GLU A 531 30.96 -32.92 11.51
C GLU A 531 30.49 -33.91 12.61
N GLU A 532 31.23 -34.02 13.73
CA GLU A 532 30.89 -34.91 14.86
C GLU A 532 29.52 -34.58 15.48
N VAL A 533 28.75 -35.62 15.77
CA VAL A 533 27.42 -35.54 16.41
C VAL A 533 27.49 -36.16 17.82
N GLY A 534 26.88 -35.50 18.81
CA GLY A 534 26.75 -35.99 20.19
C GLY A 534 27.16 -34.96 21.25
N GLU A 535 26.60 -35.04 22.46
CA GLU A 535 26.80 -34.03 23.51
C GLU A 535 28.17 -34.13 24.22
N ALA A 536 28.77 -35.31 24.25
CA ALA A 536 30.06 -35.59 24.89
C ALA A 536 31.11 -36.04 23.86
N ASN A 537 31.34 -35.21 22.84
CA ASN A 537 32.38 -35.46 21.83
C ASN A 537 33.70 -34.75 22.20
N ASN A 538 34.81 -35.15 21.59
CA ASN A 538 36.13 -34.61 21.93
C ASN A 538 36.25 -33.11 21.61
N ALA A 539 35.51 -32.63 20.61
CA ALA A 539 35.42 -31.21 20.25
C ALA A 539 34.74 -30.38 21.36
N SER A 540 33.69 -30.90 21.99
CA SER A 540 32.98 -30.24 23.10
C SER A 540 33.85 -30.08 24.35
N VAL A 541 34.68 -31.10 24.64
CA VAL A 541 35.63 -31.02 25.75
C VAL A 541 36.75 -30.01 25.45
N LEU A 542 37.15 -29.89 24.18
CA LEU A 542 38.14 -28.91 23.75
C LEU A 542 37.62 -27.47 23.83
N ALA A 543 36.36 -27.22 23.45
CA ALA A 543 35.75 -25.89 23.46
C ALA A 543 35.88 -25.22 24.84
N VAL A 544 35.56 -25.97 25.90
CA VAL A 544 35.64 -25.49 27.30
C VAL A 544 37.09 -25.23 27.74
N ALA A 545 38.06 -25.96 27.18
CA ALA A 545 39.44 -25.93 27.64
C ALA A 545 40.34 -24.93 26.89
N LEU A 546 39.96 -24.52 25.66
CA LEU A 546 40.84 -23.78 24.74
C LEU A 546 40.46 -22.33 24.49
N ASP A 547 39.29 -21.87 24.95
CA ASP A 547 38.82 -20.49 24.76
C ASP A 547 38.82 -20.04 23.28
N ILE A 548 38.49 -20.98 22.38
CA ILE A 548 38.35 -20.77 20.93
C ILE A 548 36.96 -21.22 20.50
N PRO A 549 36.37 -20.60 19.46
CA PRO A 549 35.05 -20.95 18.96
C PRO A 549 34.97 -22.35 18.38
N VAL A 550 33.94 -23.10 18.78
CA VAL A 550 33.67 -24.45 18.29
C VAL A 550 32.23 -24.60 17.79
N ILE A 551 32.11 -25.11 16.56
CA ILE A 551 30.84 -25.52 15.94
C ILE A 551 30.92 -27.03 15.64
N VAL A 552 30.03 -27.82 16.23
CA VAL A 552 29.91 -29.27 15.99
C VAL A 552 28.64 -29.59 15.22
N ALA A 553 28.41 -30.85 14.85
CA ALA A 553 27.28 -31.28 14.03
C ALA A 553 27.14 -30.51 12.71
N ALA A 554 28.26 -30.01 12.18
CA ALA A 554 28.34 -29.22 10.97
C ALA A 554 28.38 -30.12 9.74
N ALA A 555 27.25 -30.79 9.44
CA ALA A 555 27.21 -31.86 8.45
C ALA A 555 27.73 -31.42 7.05
N GLY A 556 28.71 -32.14 6.51
CA GLY A 556 29.29 -31.84 5.20
C GLY A 556 30.25 -30.65 5.14
N ALA A 557 30.64 -30.08 6.30
CA ALA A 557 31.58 -28.97 6.38
C ALA A 557 32.90 -29.21 5.61
N THR A 558 33.46 -30.42 5.71
CA THR A 558 34.72 -30.78 5.02
C THR A 558 34.58 -30.84 3.50
N LYS A 559 33.37 -30.96 2.99
CA LYS A 559 33.09 -30.95 1.54
C LYS A 559 32.85 -29.54 1.01
N VAL A 560 32.11 -28.74 1.79
CA VAL A 560 31.69 -27.38 1.42
C VAL A 560 32.85 -26.39 1.56
N LEU A 561 33.53 -26.41 2.71
CA LEU A 561 34.65 -25.51 2.98
C LEU A 561 35.92 -25.95 2.24
N LYS A 562 36.80 -25.01 1.91
CA LYS A 562 38.04 -25.26 1.18
C LYS A 562 39.23 -24.67 1.91
N SER A 563 40.32 -25.42 2.02
CA SER A 563 41.53 -24.91 2.67
C SER A 563 42.04 -23.66 1.97
N GLY A 564 42.47 -22.66 2.74
CA GLY A 564 42.99 -21.39 2.24
C GLY A 564 41.92 -20.31 1.97
N THR A 565 40.63 -20.61 2.15
CA THR A 565 39.58 -19.57 2.11
C THR A 565 39.40 -18.95 3.49
N THR A 566 39.17 -17.65 3.57
CA THR A 566 38.80 -16.98 4.82
C THR A 566 37.31 -17.17 5.10
N ILE A 567 36.98 -17.54 6.34
CA ILE A 567 35.60 -17.64 6.83
C ILE A 567 35.46 -16.94 8.16
N THR A 568 34.22 -16.68 8.52
CA THR A 568 33.83 -16.18 9.83
C THR A 568 32.95 -17.21 10.54
N MET A 569 33.30 -17.57 11.77
CA MET A 569 32.54 -18.45 12.65
C MET A 569 31.74 -17.63 13.66
N ASP A 570 30.42 -17.85 13.71
CA ASP A 570 29.54 -17.43 14.79
C ASP A 570 29.18 -18.66 15.63
N ALA A 571 29.98 -18.93 16.67
CA ALA A 571 29.75 -20.08 17.54
C ALA A 571 28.55 -19.87 18.46
N LYS A 572 28.04 -18.65 18.64
CA LYS A 572 26.80 -18.43 19.40
C LYS A 572 25.58 -18.92 18.63
N ARG A 573 25.53 -18.68 17.31
CA ARG A 573 24.44 -19.11 16.43
C ARG A 573 24.68 -20.46 15.76
N GLY A 574 25.92 -20.95 15.79
CA GLY A 574 26.32 -22.18 15.10
C GLY A 574 26.38 -22.01 13.58
N LEU A 575 26.81 -20.84 13.10
CA LEU A 575 26.83 -20.49 11.68
C LEU A 575 28.26 -20.19 11.19
N VAL A 576 28.55 -20.55 9.95
CA VAL A 576 29.82 -20.28 9.27
C VAL A 576 29.54 -19.48 8.01
N TYR A 577 30.20 -18.34 7.87
CA TYR A 577 30.02 -17.39 6.77
C TYR A 577 31.25 -17.33 5.88
N SER A 578 31.06 -16.99 4.61
CA SER A 578 32.16 -16.73 3.68
C SER A 578 32.79 -15.35 3.91
N GLY A 579 34.12 -15.28 3.96
CA GLY A 579 34.85 -14.00 4.04
C GLY A 579 35.04 -13.48 5.46
N MET A 580 35.30 -12.18 5.58
CA MET A 580 35.38 -11.46 6.85
C MET A 580 34.05 -10.74 7.09
N GLU A 581 33.26 -11.20 8.05
CA GLU A 581 32.10 -10.43 8.53
C GLU A 581 32.47 -9.63 9.79
N GLU A 582 32.00 -8.38 9.87
CA GLU A 582 32.02 -7.61 11.12
C GLU A 582 30.96 -8.20 12.06
N ILE A 583 31.35 -9.16 12.88
CA ILE A 583 30.47 -9.65 13.95
C ILE A 583 30.57 -8.68 15.13
N ASN A 584 29.52 -7.88 15.33
CA ASN A 584 29.34 -7.03 16.52
C ASN A 584 28.93 -7.86 17.75
#